data_AF-A0A8J5PRE2-F1
#
_entry.id   AF-A0A8J5PRE2-F1
#
_cell.length_a   1.000
_cell.length_b   1.000
_cell.length_c   1.000
_cell.angle_alpha   90.00
_cell.angle_beta   90.00
_cell.angle_gamma   90.00
#
_symmetry.space_group_name_H-M   'P 1'
#
loop_
_entity.id
_entity.type
_entity.pdbx_description
1 polymer ?
#
loop_
_entity_poly.entity_id
_entity_poly.type
_entity_poly.pdbx_seq_one_letter_code
_entity_poly.pdbx_strand_id
1 'polypeptide(L)'
;MAMKIGGIDVLYKRALPLSDPAANFEGLKPSMQVLPKGFRKTPANREFSSPTIWERDVTVPMRDGIILRADIFRPAGTIAKVPCILVWSPYGKSSQGRLSMAVVQGNAGIPESELSGFQSFEAPDPAEWVPHGYAIANLTWSGWHGVGEGQDGYDTIEFLGTREWCDGKVAMMGNSWLATAQWFIAAERPPHLTCMLPLEGLSDVYRETLCRGGVPYKPFWGFLMTTFFSDEEQEDVISMIEKYPLMNEY
;
A
#
# COMPACT_ATOMS: atom_id res chain seq x y z
N MET A 1 -2.85 -9.52 -20.62
CA MET A 1 -3.92 -10.43 -21.10
C MET A 1 -5.24 -9.69 -20.89
N ALA A 2 -6.17 -9.63 -21.85
CA ALA A 2 -7.41 -8.89 -21.64
C ALA A 2 -8.26 -9.59 -20.57
N MET A 3 -8.28 -9.04 -19.35
CA MET A 3 -9.11 -9.53 -18.26
C MET A 3 -10.58 -9.20 -18.54
N LYS A 4 -11.47 -10.14 -18.23
CA LYS A 4 -12.91 -9.89 -18.24
C LYS A 4 -13.48 -10.14 -16.85
N ILE A 5 -14.34 -9.23 -16.39
CA ILE A 5 -15.10 -9.38 -15.14
C ILE A 5 -16.58 -9.39 -15.51
N GLY A 6 -17.31 -10.46 -15.18
CA GLY A 6 -18.73 -10.60 -15.56
C GLY A 6 -18.99 -10.48 -17.07
N GLY A 7 -18.00 -10.81 -17.91
CA GLY A 7 -18.08 -10.66 -19.37
C GLY A 7 -17.75 -9.25 -19.91
N ILE A 8 -17.47 -8.29 -19.03
CA ILE A 8 -17.05 -6.92 -19.35
C ILE A 8 -15.55 -6.89 -19.62
N ASP A 9 -15.13 -6.29 -20.74
CA ASP A 9 -13.71 -6.11 -21.06
C ASP A 9 -13.13 -5.01 -20.19
N VAL A 10 -12.16 -5.35 -19.33
CA VAL A 10 -11.43 -4.36 -18.54
C VAL A 10 -10.42 -3.66 -19.45
N LEU A 11 -10.45 -2.33 -19.44
CA LEU A 11 -9.56 -1.49 -20.22
C LEU A 11 -8.31 -1.17 -19.40
N TYR A 12 -7.17 -1.12 -20.09
CA TYR A 12 -5.87 -0.87 -19.49
C TYR A 12 -5.18 0.28 -20.21
N LYS A 13 -4.30 0.94 -19.46
CA LYS A 13 -3.34 1.90 -20.00
C LYS A 13 -1.99 1.68 -19.35
N ARG A 14 -0.93 2.20 -19.97
CA ARG A 14 0.37 2.27 -19.30
C ARG A 14 0.29 3.17 -18.06
N ALA A 15 0.87 2.69 -16.95
CA ALA A 15 1.18 3.53 -15.81
C ALA A 15 2.30 4.52 -16.18
N LEU A 16 2.58 5.47 -15.28
CA LEU A 16 3.77 6.30 -15.45
C LEU A 16 5.03 5.42 -15.26
N PRO A 17 6.05 5.55 -16.11
CA PRO A 17 7.20 4.66 -16.05
C PRO A 17 8.02 4.92 -14.77
N LEU A 18 8.66 3.88 -14.24
CA LEU A 18 9.54 4.03 -13.07
C LEU A 18 10.78 4.91 -13.35
N SER A 19 11.10 5.15 -14.62
CA SER A 19 12.15 6.07 -15.06
C SER A 19 11.76 7.55 -14.97
N ASP A 20 10.48 7.86 -14.72
CA ASP A 20 10.04 9.24 -14.48
C ASP A 20 10.65 9.76 -13.16
N PRO A 21 11.27 10.96 -13.15
CA PRO A 21 11.83 11.53 -11.91
C PRO A 21 10.82 11.64 -10.76
N ALA A 22 9.53 11.81 -11.07
CA ALA A 22 8.47 11.87 -10.07
C ALA A 22 8.17 10.52 -9.41
N ALA A 23 8.62 9.40 -9.98
CA ALA A 23 8.54 8.08 -9.37
C ALA A 23 9.45 7.96 -8.14
N ASN A 24 10.51 8.77 -8.08
CA ASN A 24 11.55 8.72 -7.05
C ASN A 24 12.06 7.29 -6.78
N PHE A 25 12.11 6.49 -7.85
CA PHE A 25 12.53 5.10 -7.81
C PHE A 25 14.03 4.99 -8.03
N GLU A 26 14.75 4.57 -6.99
CA GLU A 26 16.22 4.45 -7.04
C GLU A 26 16.71 3.05 -7.44
N GLY A 27 15.83 2.22 -8.02
CA GLY A 27 16.07 0.80 -8.24
C GLY A 27 15.88 -0.05 -6.99
N LEU A 28 15.86 -1.38 -7.18
CA LEU A 28 15.79 -2.35 -6.10
C LEU A 28 17.11 -2.37 -5.31
N LYS A 29 17.02 -2.24 -3.99
CA LYS A 29 18.16 -2.28 -3.05
C LYS A 29 17.90 -3.27 -1.90
N PRO A 30 17.77 -4.59 -2.19
CA PRO A 30 17.56 -5.59 -1.16
C PRO A 30 18.66 -5.51 -0.10
N SER A 31 18.26 -5.26 1.14
CA SER A 31 19.19 -5.07 2.25
C SER A 31 18.47 -5.23 3.58
N MET A 32 19.25 -5.53 4.62
CA MET A 32 18.76 -5.58 6.00
C MET A 32 19.74 -4.79 6.85
N GLN A 33 19.23 -3.81 7.60
CA GLN A 33 20.03 -3.02 8.53
C GLN A 33 19.28 -2.74 9.83
N VAL A 34 20.03 -2.46 10.89
CA VAL A 34 19.45 -2.04 12.18
C VAL A 34 19.54 -0.52 12.29
N LEU A 35 18.40 0.13 12.38
CA LEU A 35 18.28 1.53 12.79
C LEU A 35 18.43 1.58 14.31
N PRO A 36 19.50 2.21 14.85
CA PRO A 36 19.68 2.29 16.29
C PRO A 36 18.62 3.19 16.94
N LYS A 37 18.43 3.03 18.25
CA LYS A 37 17.65 3.98 19.04
C LYS A 37 18.21 5.40 18.84
N GLY A 38 17.34 6.38 18.62
CA GLY A 38 17.70 7.77 18.35
C GLY A 38 17.99 8.05 16.86
N PHE A 39 17.93 7.05 15.98
CA PHE A 39 18.07 7.26 14.54
C PHE A 39 16.97 8.15 14.01
N ARG A 40 17.33 9.14 13.16
CA ARG A 40 16.42 10.02 12.43
C ARG A 40 16.77 9.99 10.96
N LYS A 41 15.77 9.99 10.06
CA LYS A 41 16.00 10.08 8.61
C LYS A 41 16.62 11.43 8.25
N THR A 42 16.10 12.50 8.82
CA THR A 42 16.67 13.86 8.79
C THR A 42 16.57 14.49 10.18
N PRO A 43 17.30 15.59 10.49
CA PRO A 43 17.17 16.28 11.77
C PRO A 43 15.75 16.76 12.11
N ALA A 44 14.90 16.98 11.11
CA ALA A 44 13.52 17.41 11.31
C ALA A 44 12.57 16.25 11.66
N ASN A 45 12.91 15.01 11.30
CA ASN A 45 12.05 13.85 11.51
C ASN A 45 12.11 13.32 12.94
N ARG A 46 11.04 12.64 13.35
CA ARG A 46 10.97 11.84 14.57
C ARG A 46 12.08 10.80 14.62
N GLU A 47 12.59 10.53 15.82
CA GLU A 47 13.54 9.44 16.04
C GLU A 47 12.85 8.10 16.28
N PHE A 48 13.53 7.00 15.94
CA PHE A 48 13.15 5.67 16.41
C PHE A 48 13.47 5.54 17.89
N SER A 49 12.45 5.35 18.73
CA SER A 49 12.62 5.22 20.19
C SER A 49 13.15 3.84 20.63
N SER A 50 13.16 2.86 19.71
CA SER A 50 13.73 1.52 19.89
C SER A 50 14.59 1.08 18.68
N PRO A 51 15.60 0.22 18.87
CA PRO A 51 16.32 -0.41 17.77
C PRO A 51 15.36 -1.15 16.83
N THR A 52 15.46 -0.89 15.53
CA THR A 52 14.50 -1.36 14.52
C THR A 52 15.25 -1.99 13.35
N ILE A 53 14.92 -3.22 12.99
CA ILE A 53 15.40 -3.81 11.74
C ILE A 53 14.57 -3.21 10.60
N TRP A 54 15.26 -2.68 9.59
CA TRP A 54 14.69 -2.28 8.31
C TRP A 54 15.21 -3.23 7.22
N GLU A 55 14.31 -4.04 6.70
CA GLU A 55 14.54 -4.99 5.60
C GLU A 55 13.88 -4.44 4.34
N ARG A 56 14.64 -4.28 3.26
CA ARG A 56 14.20 -3.61 2.04
C ARG A 56 14.02 -4.59 0.89
N ASP A 57 13.07 -4.28 0.02
CA ASP A 57 12.81 -4.97 -1.25
C ASP A 57 12.64 -6.49 -1.11
N VAL A 58 12.05 -6.93 0.01
CA VAL A 58 11.72 -8.33 0.28
C VAL A 58 10.82 -8.83 -0.85
N THR A 59 11.23 -9.92 -1.49
CA THR A 59 10.48 -10.59 -2.55
C THR A 59 9.22 -11.24 -1.95
N VAL A 60 8.05 -10.86 -2.44
CA VAL A 60 6.77 -11.50 -2.09
C VAL A 60 6.17 -12.10 -3.38
N PRO A 61 6.26 -13.43 -3.57
CA PRO A 61 5.74 -14.08 -4.76
C PRO A 61 4.21 -14.24 -4.68
N MET A 62 3.50 -13.80 -5.72
CA MET A 62 2.07 -14.00 -5.90
C MET A 62 1.78 -15.34 -6.60
N ARG A 63 0.55 -15.84 -6.47
CA ARG A 63 0.10 -17.11 -7.06
C ARG A 63 0.21 -17.17 -8.59
N ASP A 64 0.15 -16.02 -9.26
CA ASP A 64 0.18 -15.90 -10.71
C ASP A 64 1.59 -15.69 -11.27
N GLY A 65 2.60 -15.66 -10.39
CA GLY A 65 4.01 -15.47 -10.74
C GLY A 65 4.48 -14.02 -10.69
N ILE A 66 3.59 -13.05 -10.43
CA ILE A 66 4.00 -11.67 -10.15
C ILE A 66 4.84 -11.65 -8.87
N ILE A 67 5.87 -10.79 -8.86
CA ILE A 67 6.72 -10.57 -7.68
C ILE A 67 6.52 -9.15 -7.18
N LEU A 68 5.92 -9.02 -6.01
CA LEU A 68 5.81 -7.75 -5.29
C LEU A 68 7.02 -7.56 -4.36
N ARG A 69 7.20 -6.32 -3.90
CA ARG A 69 8.31 -5.91 -3.03
C ARG A 69 7.77 -5.32 -1.73
N ALA A 70 8.30 -5.77 -0.60
CA ALA A 70 8.00 -5.18 0.71
C ALA A 70 9.22 -4.50 1.32
N ASP A 71 9.00 -3.36 1.97
CA ASP A 71 9.91 -2.85 3.00
C ASP A 71 9.30 -3.18 4.37
N ILE A 72 10.07 -3.85 5.23
CA ILE A 72 9.61 -4.36 6.51
C ILE A 72 10.42 -3.72 7.63
N PHE A 73 9.71 -3.09 8.57
CA PHE A 73 10.26 -2.56 9.82
C PHE A 73 9.80 -3.45 10.97
N ARG A 74 10.71 -3.89 11.84
CA ARG A 74 10.35 -4.74 12.99
C ARG A 74 11.32 -4.55 14.16
N PRO A 75 10.94 -4.91 15.40
CA PRO A 75 11.82 -4.76 16.55
C PRO A 75 13.15 -5.51 16.35
N ALA A 76 14.26 -4.87 16.74
CA ALA A 76 15.58 -5.49 16.77
C ALA A 76 15.93 -5.98 18.19
N GLY A 77 16.85 -6.94 18.28
CA GLY A 77 17.38 -7.40 19.58
C GLY A 77 16.44 -8.26 20.42
N THR A 78 15.36 -8.77 19.83
CA THR A 78 14.43 -9.72 20.47
C THR A 78 14.30 -11.00 19.63
N ILE A 79 14.11 -12.13 20.32
CA ILE A 79 13.73 -13.41 19.71
C ILE A 79 12.21 -13.63 19.73
N ALA A 80 11.47 -12.76 20.43
CA ALA A 80 10.01 -12.86 20.49
C ALA A 80 9.44 -12.55 19.11
N LYS A 81 8.52 -13.41 18.65
CA LYS A 81 7.74 -13.19 17.45
C LYS A 81 6.74 -12.05 17.68
N VAL A 82 6.44 -11.29 16.64
CA VAL A 82 5.57 -10.11 16.70
C VAL A 82 4.45 -10.18 15.65
N PRO A 83 3.28 -9.58 15.91
CA PRO A 83 2.28 -9.37 14.88
C PRO A 83 2.81 -8.42 13.79
N CYS A 84 2.29 -8.57 12.58
CA CYS A 84 2.62 -7.72 11.45
C CYS A 84 1.43 -6.85 11.03
N ILE A 85 1.66 -5.58 10.77
CA ILE A 85 0.71 -4.67 10.15
C ILE A 85 1.11 -4.54 8.68
N LEU A 86 0.27 -5.06 7.79
CA LEU A 86 0.36 -4.88 6.36
C LEU A 86 -0.16 -3.49 5.97
N VAL A 87 0.67 -2.78 5.21
CA VAL A 87 0.38 -1.51 4.55
C VAL A 87 0.36 -1.79 3.05
N TRP A 88 -0.84 -1.69 2.46
CA TRP A 88 -1.08 -2.00 1.05
C TRP A 88 -1.48 -0.73 0.29
N SER A 89 -0.61 -0.23 -0.59
CA SER A 89 -0.94 0.97 -1.37
C SER A 89 -0.19 1.07 -2.71
N PRO A 90 -0.75 1.83 -3.67
CA PRO A 90 -0.05 2.19 -4.90
C PRO A 90 0.89 3.40 -4.73
N TYR A 91 1.08 3.91 -3.51
CA TYR A 91 1.77 5.18 -3.24
C TYR A 91 3.26 5.02 -2.94
N GLY A 92 3.83 3.89 -3.32
CA GLY A 92 5.23 3.57 -3.06
C GLY A 92 5.53 3.25 -1.59
N LYS A 93 6.72 2.69 -1.38
CA LYS A 93 7.18 2.21 -0.07
C LYS A 93 8.25 3.12 0.52
N SER A 94 8.36 3.14 1.85
CA SER A 94 9.38 3.92 2.59
C SER A 94 9.47 5.41 2.23
N SER A 95 8.32 6.06 1.96
CA SER A 95 8.21 7.46 1.55
C SER A 95 8.90 7.77 0.21
N GLN A 96 8.90 6.82 -0.73
CA GLN A 96 9.48 6.97 -2.07
C GLN A 96 8.45 7.28 -3.17
N GLY A 97 7.15 7.37 -2.87
CA GLY A 97 6.15 7.70 -3.88
C GLY A 97 6.00 9.20 -4.14
N ARG A 98 5.31 9.53 -5.24
CA ARG A 98 4.91 10.91 -5.57
C ARG A 98 4.01 11.54 -4.50
N LEU A 99 3.15 10.74 -3.88
CA LEU A 99 2.34 11.20 -2.75
C LEU A 99 3.13 11.06 -1.45
N SER A 100 3.12 12.13 -0.66
CA SER A 100 3.69 12.21 0.68
C SER A 100 2.86 13.19 1.49
N MET A 101 3.05 13.24 2.81
CA MET A 101 2.33 14.20 3.66
C MET A 101 2.50 15.65 3.19
N ALA A 102 3.64 15.98 2.59
CA ALA A 102 3.94 17.33 2.08
C ALA A 102 3.05 17.80 0.92
N VAL A 103 2.34 16.88 0.24
CA VAL A 103 1.40 17.26 -0.82
C VAL A 103 0.08 17.80 -0.26
N VAL A 104 -0.22 17.50 1.01
CA VAL A 104 -1.39 18.04 1.71
C VAL A 104 -0.99 19.33 2.39
N GLN A 105 -1.77 20.39 2.20
CA GLN A 105 -1.50 21.70 2.77
C GLN A 105 -1.24 21.59 4.29
N GLY A 106 -0.08 22.09 4.72
CA GLY A 106 0.32 22.06 6.13
C GLY A 106 0.58 20.65 6.68
N ASN A 107 0.95 19.66 5.85
CA ASN A 107 1.15 18.27 6.25
C ASN A 107 -0.07 17.65 6.94
N ALA A 108 -1.28 18.04 6.53
CA ALA A 108 -2.54 17.70 7.21
C ALA A 108 -2.55 18.08 8.72
N GLY A 109 -1.76 19.09 9.11
CA GLY A 109 -1.60 19.52 10.50
C GLY A 109 -0.60 18.69 11.31
N ILE A 110 0.11 17.73 10.69
CA ILE A 110 1.08 16.88 11.38
C ILE A 110 2.49 17.48 11.25
N PRO A 111 3.14 17.86 12.36
CA PRO A 111 4.52 18.35 12.32
C PRO A 111 5.47 17.27 11.79
N GLU A 112 6.50 17.67 11.03
CA GLU A 112 7.50 16.73 10.52
C GLU A 112 8.25 16.00 11.65
N SER A 113 8.36 16.63 12.82
CA SER A 113 8.95 16.04 14.04
C SER A 113 8.15 14.89 14.63
N GLU A 114 6.90 14.70 14.20
CA GLU A 114 6.06 13.56 14.57
C GLU A 114 6.13 12.40 13.55
N LEU A 115 6.85 12.60 12.43
CA LEU A 115 6.97 11.65 11.33
C LEU A 115 8.39 11.14 11.21
N SER A 116 8.59 9.83 11.06
CA SER A 116 9.91 9.22 10.87
C SER A 116 10.52 9.50 9.50
N GLY A 117 9.66 9.81 8.52
CA GLY A 117 10.02 9.92 7.11
C GLY A 117 10.10 8.56 6.41
N PHE A 118 9.71 7.46 7.06
CA PHE A 118 9.64 6.12 6.47
C PHE A 118 8.20 5.64 6.22
N GLN A 119 7.20 6.34 6.75
CA GLN A 119 5.80 6.09 6.44
C GLN A 119 5.51 6.42 4.97
N SER A 120 4.75 5.54 4.31
CA SER A 120 4.13 5.88 3.02
C SER A 120 2.96 6.83 3.25
N PHE A 121 2.47 7.45 2.18
CA PHE A 121 1.27 8.28 2.23
C PHE A 121 0.12 7.46 2.83
N GLU A 122 -0.61 8.05 3.78
CA GLU A 122 -1.77 7.45 4.47
C GLU A 122 -1.48 6.19 5.33
N ALA A 123 -0.22 5.79 5.44
CA ALA A 123 0.21 4.60 6.18
C ALA A 123 0.57 4.89 7.65
N PRO A 124 0.47 3.88 8.54
CA PRO A 124 1.05 3.96 9.88
C PRO A 124 2.57 4.18 9.84
N ASP A 125 3.08 4.91 10.83
CA ASP A 125 4.50 5.23 10.95
C ASP A 125 5.29 4.11 11.66
N PRO A 126 6.35 3.55 11.07
CA PRO A 126 7.15 2.52 11.73
C PRO A 126 7.82 2.99 13.03
N ALA A 127 8.19 4.27 13.18
CA ALA A 127 8.76 4.77 14.43
C ALA A 127 7.73 4.88 15.56
N GLU A 128 6.43 4.90 15.24
CA GLU A 128 5.35 4.82 16.23
C GLU A 128 5.10 3.36 16.63
N TRP A 129 4.88 2.48 15.65
CA TRP A 129 4.34 1.14 15.92
C TRP A 129 5.38 0.08 16.29
N VAL A 130 6.62 0.18 15.80
CA VAL A 130 7.68 -0.79 16.14
C VAL A 130 8.00 -0.81 17.64
N PRO A 131 8.11 0.34 18.35
CA PRO A 131 8.27 0.36 19.81
C PRO A 131 7.16 -0.34 20.59
N HIS A 132 5.95 -0.44 20.01
CA HIS A 132 4.82 -1.17 20.61
C HIS A 132 4.84 -2.68 20.32
N GLY A 133 5.89 -3.19 19.68
CA GLY A 133 6.06 -4.61 19.40
C GLY A 133 5.34 -5.09 18.14
N TYR A 134 5.12 -4.22 17.16
CA TYR A 134 4.56 -4.58 15.85
C TYR A 134 5.63 -4.52 14.76
N ALA A 135 5.54 -5.42 13.78
CA ALA A 135 6.18 -5.22 12.49
C ALA A 135 5.28 -4.39 11.57
N ILE A 136 5.85 -3.59 10.68
CA ILE A 136 5.17 -2.84 9.63
C ILE A 136 5.73 -3.32 8.29
N ALA A 137 4.89 -3.89 7.43
CA ALA A 137 5.27 -4.35 6.10
C ALA A 137 4.58 -3.48 5.05
N ASN A 138 5.36 -2.69 4.32
CA ASN A 138 4.89 -1.76 3.29
C ASN A 138 5.14 -2.34 1.91
N LEU A 139 4.07 -2.75 1.24
CA LEU A 139 4.11 -3.49 -0.02
C LEU A 139 3.92 -2.58 -1.24
N THR A 140 4.56 -2.94 -2.36
CA THR A 140 4.20 -2.44 -3.68
C THR A 140 2.86 -2.98 -4.15
N TRP A 141 2.19 -2.21 -4.99
CA TRP A 141 0.94 -2.57 -5.64
C TRP A 141 1.16 -3.25 -7.00
N SER A 142 0.23 -4.13 -7.39
CA SER A 142 0.31 -4.97 -8.59
C SER A 142 -0.31 -4.38 -9.85
N GLY A 143 -1.00 -3.23 -9.78
CA GLY A 143 -1.61 -2.57 -10.95
C GLY A 143 -3.12 -2.73 -11.09
N TRP A 144 -3.75 -3.49 -10.19
CA TRP A 144 -5.18 -3.86 -10.24
C TRP A 144 -5.95 -3.28 -9.06
N HIS A 145 -7.23 -3.00 -9.26
CA HIS A 145 -8.14 -2.61 -8.17
C HIS A 145 -9.23 -3.68 -8.03
N GLY A 146 -9.74 -3.89 -6.83
CA GLY A 146 -10.83 -4.84 -6.60
C GLY A 146 -10.38 -6.30 -6.45
N VAL A 147 -10.93 -7.22 -7.24
CA VAL A 147 -10.74 -8.68 -7.03
C VAL A 147 -9.27 -9.12 -7.15
N GLY A 148 -8.54 -8.61 -8.14
CA GLY A 148 -7.11 -8.91 -8.27
C GLY A 148 -6.31 -8.43 -7.07
N GLU A 149 -6.63 -7.23 -6.58
CA GLU A 149 -6.03 -6.64 -5.38
C GLU A 149 -6.31 -7.48 -4.13
N GLY A 150 -7.52 -8.02 -4.00
CA GLY A 150 -7.89 -8.94 -2.93
C GLY A 150 -7.02 -10.21 -2.91
N GLN A 151 -6.82 -10.83 -4.07
CA GLN A 151 -6.06 -12.08 -4.21
C GLN A 151 -4.58 -11.89 -3.90
N ASP A 152 -3.97 -10.81 -4.38
CA ASP A 152 -2.57 -10.51 -4.06
C ASP A 152 -2.37 -10.15 -2.59
N GLY A 153 -3.35 -9.47 -1.98
CA GLY A 153 -3.34 -9.21 -0.55
C GLY A 153 -3.51 -10.48 0.29
N TYR A 154 -4.29 -11.47 -0.17
CA TYR A 154 -4.33 -12.79 0.46
C TYR A 154 -2.94 -13.43 0.45
N ASP A 155 -2.29 -13.50 -0.71
CA ASP A 155 -0.98 -14.14 -0.86
C ASP A 155 0.08 -13.44 0.02
N THR A 156 -0.01 -12.11 0.10
CA THR A 156 0.86 -11.30 0.95
C THR A 156 0.63 -11.59 2.44
N ILE A 157 -0.62 -11.67 2.89
CA ILE A 157 -0.93 -11.95 4.30
C ILE A 157 -0.41 -13.34 4.70
N GLU A 158 -0.62 -14.35 3.86
CA GLU A 158 -0.12 -15.71 4.13
C GLU A 158 1.41 -15.78 4.09
N PHE A 159 2.05 -15.01 3.21
CA PHE A 159 3.51 -14.88 3.20
C PHE A 159 4.04 -14.23 4.48
N LEU A 160 3.41 -13.14 4.94
CA LEU A 160 3.82 -12.42 6.15
C LEU A 160 3.56 -13.25 7.42
N GLY A 161 2.41 -13.93 7.49
CA GLY A 161 2.01 -14.74 8.65
C GLY A 161 2.94 -15.92 8.92
N THR A 162 3.66 -16.42 7.91
CA THR A 162 4.57 -17.56 8.00
C THR A 162 6.04 -17.19 8.22
N ARG A 163 6.37 -15.89 8.30
CA ARG A 163 7.75 -15.45 8.56
C ARG A 163 8.22 -15.90 9.94
N GLU A 164 9.51 -16.23 10.06
CA GLU A 164 10.10 -16.73 11.31
C GLU A 164 9.96 -15.73 12.48
N TRP A 165 9.94 -14.43 12.18
CA TRP A 165 9.75 -13.36 13.15
C TRP A 165 8.28 -13.00 13.41
N CYS A 166 7.34 -13.50 12.60
CA CYS A 166 5.91 -13.22 12.76
C CYS A 166 5.27 -14.25 13.71
N ASP A 167 4.34 -13.79 14.55
CA ASP A 167 3.58 -14.65 15.48
C ASP A 167 2.36 -15.32 14.83
N GLY A 168 2.21 -15.19 13.51
CA GLY A 168 1.08 -15.70 12.75
C GLY A 168 -0.11 -14.73 12.67
N LYS A 169 -0.01 -13.53 13.27
CA LYS A 169 -1.08 -12.53 13.21
C LYS A 169 -0.67 -11.40 12.29
N VAL A 170 -1.46 -11.22 11.24
CA VAL A 170 -1.36 -10.08 10.35
C VAL A 170 -2.61 -9.21 10.52
N ALA A 171 -2.39 -7.90 10.62
CA ALA A 171 -3.42 -6.88 10.63
C ALA A 171 -3.25 -5.98 9.41
N MET A 172 -4.30 -5.27 9.00
CA MET A 172 -4.22 -4.21 8.00
C MET A 172 -4.60 -2.86 8.61
N MET A 173 -3.91 -1.80 8.21
CA MET A 173 -4.19 -0.44 8.67
C MET A 173 -3.79 0.60 7.62
N GLY A 174 -4.64 1.61 7.44
CA GLY A 174 -4.31 2.80 6.65
C GLY A 174 -5.55 3.59 6.25
N ASN A 175 -5.34 4.74 5.63
CA ASN A 175 -6.41 5.63 5.15
C ASN A 175 -6.72 5.43 3.66
N SER A 176 -7.93 5.79 3.22
CA SER A 176 -8.29 5.95 1.79
C SER A 176 -8.05 4.67 0.96
N TRP A 177 -7.09 4.62 0.02
CA TRP A 177 -6.83 3.41 -0.76
C TRP A 177 -6.40 2.24 0.13
N LEU A 178 -5.57 2.51 1.14
CA LEU A 178 -5.12 1.49 2.10
C LEU A 178 -6.27 0.94 2.93
N ALA A 179 -7.36 1.69 3.10
CA ALA A 179 -8.57 1.22 3.75
C ALA A 179 -9.47 0.46 2.78
N THR A 180 -9.61 0.96 1.55
CA THR A 180 -10.41 0.36 0.48
C THR A 180 -9.93 -1.06 0.15
N ALA A 181 -8.61 -1.25 0.02
CA ALA A 181 -8.00 -2.55 -0.22
C ALA A 181 -8.35 -3.57 0.86
N GLN A 182 -8.55 -3.16 2.12
CA GLN A 182 -8.87 -4.08 3.21
C GLN A 182 -10.18 -4.84 2.97
N TRP A 183 -11.17 -4.21 2.33
CA TRP A 183 -12.44 -4.85 2.02
C TRP A 183 -12.27 -6.01 1.04
N PHE A 184 -11.52 -5.78 -0.04
CA PHE A 184 -11.25 -6.80 -1.05
C PHE A 184 -10.37 -7.93 -0.50
N ILE A 185 -9.31 -7.57 0.24
CA ILE A 185 -8.40 -8.56 0.82
C ILE A 185 -9.11 -9.42 1.87
N ALA A 186 -9.96 -8.83 2.71
CA ALA A 186 -10.69 -9.59 3.72
C ALA A 186 -11.80 -10.47 3.13
N ALA A 187 -12.36 -10.09 1.97
CA ALA A 187 -13.31 -10.94 1.25
C ALA A 187 -12.68 -12.27 0.80
N GLU A 188 -11.37 -12.31 0.56
CA GLU A 188 -10.60 -13.54 0.27
C GLU A 188 -10.33 -14.39 1.53
N ARG A 189 -10.65 -13.87 2.73
CA ARG A 189 -10.56 -14.57 4.03
C ARG A 189 -9.19 -15.23 4.31
N PRO A 190 -8.08 -14.47 4.30
CA PRO A 190 -6.76 -15.01 4.61
C PRO A 190 -6.69 -15.55 6.04
N PRO A 191 -6.27 -16.81 6.26
CA PRO A 191 -6.17 -17.41 7.59
C PRO A 191 -5.37 -16.61 8.63
N HIS A 192 -4.29 -15.92 8.21
CA HIS A 192 -3.47 -15.12 9.12
C HIS A 192 -4.00 -13.70 9.36
N LEU A 193 -5.07 -13.27 8.67
CA LEU A 193 -5.69 -11.97 8.89
C LEU A 193 -6.52 -11.98 10.17
N THR A 194 -6.11 -11.18 11.16
CA THR A 194 -6.74 -11.16 12.49
C THR A 194 -7.41 -9.84 12.84
N CYS A 195 -7.05 -8.75 12.16
CA CYS A 195 -7.59 -7.42 12.44
C CYS A 195 -7.55 -6.53 11.19
N MET A 196 -8.56 -5.68 11.04
CA MET A 196 -8.61 -4.62 10.04
C MET A 196 -8.88 -3.29 10.74
N LEU A 197 -8.19 -2.25 10.31
CA LEU A 197 -8.45 -0.87 10.70
C LEU A 197 -8.54 0.00 9.43
N PRO A 198 -9.68 -0.06 8.71
CA PRO A 198 -9.91 0.75 7.53
C PRO A 198 -10.33 2.16 7.96
N LEU A 199 -9.45 3.14 7.73
CA LEU A 199 -9.74 4.54 7.99
C LEU A 199 -10.24 5.19 6.70
N GLU A 200 -11.44 5.76 6.71
CA GLU A 200 -12.02 6.53 5.58
C GLU A 200 -11.93 5.86 4.18
N GLY A 201 -12.08 4.54 4.12
CA GLY A 201 -12.08 3.77 2.86
C GLY A 201 -13.43 3.77 2.17
N LEU A 202 -13.44 3.88 0.84
CA LEU A 202 -14.64 3.68 0.04
C LEU A 202 -15.02 2.19 0.05
N SER A 203 -16.32 1.90 -0.10
CA SER A 203 -16.88 0.56 -0.19
C SER A 203 -17.54 0.29 -1.56
N ASP A 204 -17.84 1.35 -2.30
CA ASP A 204 -18.44 1.28 -3.63
C ASP A 204 -17.85 2.38 -4.53
N VAL A 205 -16.85 2.02 -5.35
CA VAL A 205 -16.16 2.95 -6.24
C VAL A 205 -17.14 3.70 -7.14
N TYR A 206 -18.13 3.00 -7.69
CA TYR A 206 -19.10 3.58 -8.62
C TYR A 206 -19.99 4.61 -7.91
N ARG A 207 -20.65 4.22 -6.81
CA ARG A 207 -21.64 5.10 -6.14
C ARG A 207 -21.00 6.19 -5.30
N GLU A 208 -19.81 5.95 -4.76
CA GLU A 208 -19.19 6.86 -3.78
C GLU A 208 -18.14 7.77 -4.40
N THR A 209 -17.62 7.47 -5.60
CA THR A 209 -16.58 8.31 -6.23
C THR A 209 -16.85 8.61 -7.71
N LEU A 210 -17.00 7.58 -8.55
CA LEU A 210 -17.08 7.76 -10.00
C LEU A 210 -18.40 8.34 -10.47
N CYS A 211 -19.52 7.97 -9.85
CA CYS A 211 -20.88 8.24 -10.33
C CYS A 211 -21.84 8.53 -9.16
N ARG A 212 -21.49 9.50 -8.31
CA ARG A 212 -22.37 9.94 -7.22
C ARG A 212 -23.73 10.39 -7.78
N GLY A 213 -24.80 9.70 -7.36
CA GLY A 213 -26.15 9.94 -7.90
C GLY A 213 -26.31 9.63 -9.39
N GLY A 214 -25.43 8.80 -9.97
CA GLY A 214 -25.44 8.43 -11.38
C GLY A 214 -24.76 9.43 -12.33
N VAL A 215 -24.09 10.46 -11.80
CA VAL A 215 -23.41 11.48 -12.60
C VAL A 215 -21.90 11.23 -12.62
N PRO A 216 -21.28 10.94 -13.78
CA PRO A 216 -19.85 10.70 -13.88
C PRO A 216 -18.99 11.88 -13.39
N TYR A 217 -18.04 11.60 -12.52
CA TYR A 217 -17.05 12.51 -11.96
C TYR A 217 -15.64 11.96 -12.14
N LYS A 218 -14.99 12.42 -13.20
CA LYS A 218 -13.66 12.00 -13.65
C LYS A 218 -12.45 12.68 -12.96
N PRO A 219 -12.50 13.96 -12.49
CA PRO A 219 -11.30 14.67 -12.08
C PRO A 219 -10.44 13.99 -11.02
N PHE A 220 -11.05 13.39 -9.99
CA PHE A 220 -10.30 12.75 -8.90
C PHE A 220 -9.54 11.50 -9.36
N TRP A 221 -10.21 10.59 -10.07
CA TRP A 221 -9.57 9.41 -10.64
C TRP A 221 -8.56 9.78 -11.72
N GLY A 222 -8.84 10.79 -12.54
CA GLY A 222 -7.88 11.34 -13.50
C GLY A 222 -6.61 11.85 -12.82
N PHE A 223 -6.71 12.48 -11.65
CA PHE A 223 -5.57 12.86 -10.82
C PHE A 223 -4.81 11.65 -10.26
N LEU A 224 -5.52 10.69 -9.63
CA LEU A 224 -4.90 9.48 -9.05
C LEU A 224 -4.09 8.69 -10.08
N MET A 225 -4.58 8.55 -11.31
CA MET A 225 -3.85 7.84 -12.36
C MET A 225 -2.53 8.51 -12.77
N THR A 226 -2.29 9.75 -12.34
CA THR A 226 -0.99 10.44 -12.51
C THR A 226 -0.04 10.20 -11.33
N THR A 227 -0.45 9.49 -10.28
CA THR A 227 0.39 9.24 -9.09
C THR A 227 0.91 7.81 -9.01
N PHE A 228 0.45 6.92 -9.89
CA PHE A 228 0.84 5.51 -9.94
C PHE A 228 1.98 5.29 -10.94
N PHE A 229 3.04 4.62 -10.48
CA PHE A 229 4.22 4.33 -11.29
C PHE A 229 4.46 2.82 -11.37
N SER A 230 4.61 2.32 -12.60
CA SER A 230 4.91 0.92 -12.89
C SER A 230 5.44 0.81 -14.32
N ASP A 231 6.26 -0.21 -14.58
CA ASP A 231 6.63 -0.58 -15.96
C ASP A 231 5.56 -1.47 -16.62
N GLU A 232 4.55 -1.88 -15.84
CA GLU A 232 3.38 -2.65 -16.29
C GLU A 232 2.18 -1.75 -16.61
N GLU A 233 1.12 -2.36 -17.14
CA GLU A 233 -0.17 -1.69 -17.34
C GLU A 233 -0.95 -1.56 -16.03
N GLN A 234 -1.86 -0.59 -15.99
CA GLN A 234 -2.83 -0.38 -14.92
C GLN A 234 -4.24 -0.28 -15.49
N GLU A 235 -5.25 -0.56 -14.67
CA GLU A 235 -6.65 -0.36 -15.05
C GLU A 235 -6.93 1.09 -15.47
N ASP A 236 -7.63 1.26 -16.60
CA ASP A 236 -8.04 2.56 -17.09
C ASP A 236 -9.46 2.92 -16.64
N VAL A 237 -9.60 3.25 -15.35
CA VAL A 237 -10.87 3.58 -14.71
C VAL A 237 -11.64 4.69 -15.44
N ILE A 238 -10.95 5.66 -16.04
CA ILE A 238 -11.57 6.74 -16.80
C ILE A 238 -12.16 6.23 -18.11
N SER A 239 -11.41 5.45 -18.88
CA SER A 239 -11.93 4.83 -20.10
C SER A 239 -13.04 3.81 -19.78
N MET A 240 -12.96 3.13 -18.64
CA MET A 240 -14.00 2.20 -18.17
C MET A 240 -15.33 2.91 -17.96
N ILE A 241 -15.35 4.04 -17.24
CA ILE A 241 -16.61 4.77 -17.02
C ILE A 241 -17.15 5.45 -18.28
N GLU A 242 -16.29 5.80 -19.24
CA GLU A 242 -16.72 6.34 -20.53
C GLU A 242 -17.38 5.26 -21.42
N LYS A 243 -16.84 4.04 -21.40
CA LYS A 243 -17.39 2.91 -22.17
C LYS A 243 -18.60 2.27 -21.48
N TYR A 244 -18.57 2.14 -20.16
CA TYR A 244 -19.58 1.50 -19.33
C TYR A 244 -20.10 2.46 -18.25
N PRO A 245 -20.95 3.44 -18.61
CA PRO A 245 -21.35 4.52 -17.70
C PRO A 245 -22.32 4.08 -16.58
N LEU A 246 -22.88 2.87 -16.68
CA LEU A 246 -23.82 2.31 -15.71
C LEU A 246 -23.13 1.25 -14.86
N MET A 247 -23.55 1.14 -13.59
CA MET A 247 -23.12 0.07 -12.69
C MET A 247 -23.28 -1.29 -13.36
N ASN A 248 -22.24 -2.10 -13.31
CA ASN A 248 -22.22 -3.44 -13.87
C ASN A 248 -21.35 -4.35 -12.98
N GLU A 249 -20.92 -5.50 -13.49
CA GLU A 249 -20.14 -6.48 -12.73
C GLU A 249 -18.67 -6.08 -12.53
N TYR A 250 -18.15 -5.13 -13.31
CA TYR A 250 -16.86 -4.47 -13.08
C TYR A 250 -17.00 -3.36 -12.04
#